data_AF-A0A0W8E988-F1
#
_entry.id   AF-A0A0W8E988-F1
#
_cell.length_a   1.000
_cell.length_b   1.000
_cell.length_c   1.000
_cell.angle_alpha   90.00
_cell.angle_beta   90.00
_cell.angle_gamma   90.00
#
_symmetry.space_group_name_H-M   'P 1'
#
loop_
_entity.id
_entity.type
_entity.pdbx_description
1 polymer ?
#
loop_
_entity_poly.entity_id
_entity_poly.type
_entity_poly.pdbx_seq_one_letter_code
_entity_poly.pdbx_strand_id
1 'polypeptide(L)' 'MASLENRIMKEEPPVRLACSLLLEGESYGNLGRIYNEGFHVCPDAYGQPRDGDCLFCIAFLEKE' A
#
# COMPACT_ATOMS: atom_id res chain seq x y z
N MET A 1 14.25 -45.07 -17.86
CA MET A 1 13.98 -45.08 -16.41
C MET A 1 14.54 -43.78 -15.85
N ALA A 2 13.64 -42.85 -15.61
CA ALA A 2 13.93 -41.52 -15.11
C ALA A 2 14.22 -41.57 -13.60
N SER A 3 15.23 -40.84 -13.14
CA SER A 3 15.21 -40.12 -11.85
C SER A 3 16.51 -39.33 -11.72
N LEU A 4 16.37 -38.00 -11.73
CA LEU A 4 16.72 -37.10 -10.62
C LEU A 4 18.22 -37.08 -10.38
N GLU A 5 18.92 -35.98 -10.64
CA GLU A 5 18.82 -34.81 -9.77
C GLU A 5 19.16 -33.51 -10.50
N ASN A 6 18.14 -32.69 -10.74
CA ASN A 6 18.29 -31.24 -10.84
C ASN A 6 17.64 -30.65 -9.57
N ARG A 7 18.45 -30.36 -8.55
CA ARG A 7 18.01 -29.73 -7.28
C ARG A 7 18.30 -28.24 -7.22
N ILE A 8 18.33 -27.55 -8.36
CA ILE A 8 18.43 -26.09 -8.39
C ILE A 8 17.38 -25.58 -9.35
N MET A 9 16.19 -25.30 -8.83
CA MET A 9 15.22 -24.30 -9.31
C MET A 9 14.03 -24.36 -8.34
N LYS A 10 14.16 -23.75 -7.16
CA LYS A 10 13.04 -22.97 -6.65
C LYS A 10 13.38 -21.53 -7.03
N GLU A 11 13.14 -21.21 -8.30
CA GLU A 11 12.96 -19.81 -8.66
C GLU A 11 11.89 -19.28 -7.72
N GLU A 12 12.27 -18.36 -6.85
CA GLU A 12 11.27 -17.52 -6.22
C GLU A 12 10.50 -16.85 -7.35
N PRO A 13 9.16 -16.89 -7.30
CA PRO A 13 8.35 -16.32 -8.36
C PRO A 13 8.78 -14.86 -8.54
N PRO A 14 8.93 -14.37 -9.79
CA PRO A 14 9.22 -12.96 -10.00
C PRO A 14 8.05 -12.17 -9.39
N VAL A 15 8.30 -11.52 -8.27
CA VAL A 15 7.35 -10.63 -7.59
C VAL A 15 7.19 -9.38 -8.46
N ARG A 16 6.50 -9.50 -9.60
CA ARG A 16 6.40 -8.43 -10.60
C ARG A 16 5.04 -8.28 -11.29
N LEU A 17 3.97 -8.99 -10.87
CA LEU A 17 2.65 -8.81 -11.51
C LEU A 17 1.41 -8.81 -10.61
N ALA A 18 1.56 -8.42 -9.35
CA ALA A 18 0.45 -7.92 -8.53
C ALA A 18 0.26 -6.41 -8.77
N CYS A 19 0.10 -5.98 -10.02
CA CYS A 19 0.58 -4.66 -10.48
C CYS A 19 -0.42 -3.50 -10.51
N SER A 20 -1.61 -3.58 -9.91
CA SER A 20 -2.39 -2.35 -9.59
C SER A 20 -3.29 -2.58 -8.38
N LEU A 21 -4.12 -3.62 -8.39
CA LEU A 21 -5.12 -3.86 -7.33
C LEU A 21 -4.55 -4.20 -5.95
N LEU A 22 -3.35 -4.80 -5.88
CA LEU A 22 -2.65 -5.08 -4.61
C LEU A 22 -1.78 -3.89 -4.16
N LEU A 23 -1.27 -3.08 -5.11
CA LEU A 23 -0.51 -1.87 -4.81
C LEU A 23 -1.40 -0.75 -4.28
N GLU A 24 -2.65 -0.68 -4.75
CA GLU A 24 -3.68 0.22 -4.22
C GLU A 24 -4.00 -0.13 -2.76
N GLY A 25 -4.17 -1.41 -2.42
CA GLY A 25 -4.42 -1.84 -1.03
C GLY A 25 -3.29 -1.52 -0.05
N GLU A 26 -2.02 -1.63 -0.49
CA GLU A 26 -0.87 -1.22 0.32
C GLU A 26 -0.75 0.31 0.42
N SER A 27 -1.12 1.05 -0.63
CA SER A 27 -1.10 2.52 -0.60
C SER A 27 -2.20 3.09 0.30
N TYR A 28 -3.42 2.55 0.26
CA TYR A 28 -4.52 2.95 1.15
C TYR A 28 -4.24 2.60 2.62
N GLY A 29 -3.67 1.42 2.87
CA GLY A 29 -3.20 1.05 4.21
C GLY A 29 -2.14 2.01 4.75
N ASN A 30 -1.26 2.50 3.88
CA ASN A 30 -0.25 3.49 4.23
C ASN A 30 -0.85 4.86 4.56
N LEU A 31 -1.86 5.32 3.81
CA LEU A 31 -2.57 6.56 4.10
C LEU A 31 -3.29 6.50 5.46
N GLY A 32 -3.96 5.39 5.77
CA GLY A 32 -4.59 5.21 7.08
C GLY A 32 -3.60 5.32 8.25
N ARG A 33 -2.35 4.86 8.07
CA ARG A 33 -1.28 5.02 9.07
C ARG A 33 -0.89 6.48 9.25
N ILE A 34 -0.59 7.18 8.16
CA ILE A 34 -0.21 8.60 8.18
C ILE A 34 -1.31 9.46 8.84
N TYR A 35 -2.58 9.17 8.53
CA TYR A 35 -3.72 9.84 9.17
C TYR A 35 -3.76 9.60 10.69
N ASN A 36 -3.55 8.35 11.12
CA ASN A 36 -3.53 7.97 12.54
C ASN A 36 -2.30 8.52 13.30
N GLU A 37 -1.19 8.75 12.61
CA GLU A 37 -0.01 9.42 13.15
C GLU A 37 -0.24 10.93 13.38
N GLY A 38 -1.37 11.46 12.89
CA GLY A 38 -1.74 12.86 13.06
C GLY A 38 -1.28 13.75 11.92
N PHE A 39 -1.07 13.20 10.72
CA PHE A 39 -0.74 13.97 9.52
C PHE A 39 -1.90 14.00 8.52
N HIS A 40 -1.93 15.05 7.71
CA HIS A 40 -2.89 15.18 6.63
C HIS A 40 -2.55 14.21 5.48
N VAL A 41 -3.59 13.56 4.94
CA VAL A 41 -3.50 12.66 3.77
C VAL A 41 -4.20 13.23 2.53
N CYS A 42 -4.88 14.37 2.67
CA CYS A 42 -5.49 15.05 1.54
C CYS A 42 -4.43 15.71 0.65
N PRO A 43 -4.71 15.86 -0.67
CA PRO A 43 -3.78 16.49 -1.59
C PRO A 43 -3.37 17.93 -1.22
N ASP A 44 -4.22 18.63 -0.46
CA ASP A 44 -4.04 20.04 -0.11
C ASP A 44 -2.94 20.26 0.95
N ALA A 45 -2.76 19.30 1.86
CA ALA A 45 -1.88 19.44 3.02
C ALA A 45 -1.04 18.18 3.33
N TYR A 46 -0.82 17.31 2.34
CA TYR A 46 -0.22 15.99 2.55
C TYR A 46 1.09 16.04 3.38
N GLY A 47 1.14 15.25 4.46
CA GLY A 47 2.31 15.15 5.34
C GLY A 47 2.48 16.31 6.33
N GLN A 48 1.58 17.28 6.37
CA GLN A 48 1.57 18.33 7.39
C GLN A 48 0.89 17.85 8.68
N PRO A 49 1.31 18.33 9.87
CA PRO A 49 0.68 17.98 11.13
C PRO A 49 -0.77 18.48 11.16
N ARG A 50 -1.63 17.67 11.76
CA ARG A 50 -3.07 17.90 11.84
C ARG A 50 -3.45 18.36 13.25
N ASP A 51 -3.96 19.59 13.35
CA ASP A 51 -4.42 20.17 14.62
C ASP A 51 -5.90 19.82 14.95
N GLY A 52 -6.62 19.16 14.04
CA GLY A 52 -8.03 18.78 14.23
C GLY A 52 -8.66 17.98 13.06
N ASP A 53 -9.97 17.74 13.09
CA ASP A 53 -10.64 16.94 12.06
C ASP A 53 -10.71 17.63 10.70
N CYS A 54 -10.11 16.99 9.68
CA CYS A 54 -10.06 17.49 8.32
C CYS A 54 -11.05 16.72 7.45
N LEU A 55 -12.15 17.38 7.05
CA LEU A 55 -13.19 16.79 6.19
C LEU A 55 -12.64 16.25 4.87
N PHE A 56 -11.58 16.88 4.33
CA PHE A 56 -10.93 16.40 3.11
C PHE A 56 -10.14 15.11 3.33
N CYS A 57 -9.52 14.91 4.50
CA CYS A 57 -8.86 13.64 4.81
C CYS A 57 -9.87 12.50 4.91
N ILE A 58 -11.01 12.76 5.57
CA ILE A 58 -12.09 11.79 5.74
C ILE A 58 -12.69 11.44 4.38
N ALA A 59 -13.07 12.45 3.60
CA ALA A 59 -13.63 12.24 2.26
C ALA A 59 -12.64 11.53 1.32
N PHE A 60 -11.34 11.75 1.47
CA PHE A 60 -10.31 11.06 0.69
C PHE A 60 -10.16 9.58 1.07
N LEU A 61 -10.39 9.25 2.35
CA LEU A 61 -10.37 7.87 2.85
C LEU A 61 -11.68 7.10 2.59
N GLU A 62 -12.82 7.79 2.44
CA GLU A 62 -14.14 7.17 2.22
C GLU A 62 -14.51 6.98 0.74
N LYS A 63 -13.85 7.67 -0.20
CA LYS A 63 -14.25 7.69 -1.61
C LYS A 63 -13.66 6.55 -2.45
N GLU A 64 -13.12 5.53 -1.81
CA GLU A 64 -12.55 4.31 -2.40
C GLU A 64 -13.24 3.05 -1.85
#